data_AF-A0A167IFW3-F1
#
_entry.id   AF-A0A167IFW3-F1
#
_cell.length_a   1.000
_cell.length_b   1.000
_cell.length_c   1.000
_cell.angle_alpha   90.00
_cell.angle_beta   90.00
_cell.angle_gamma   90.00
#
_symmetry.space_group_name_H-M   'P 1'
#
loop_
_entity.id
_entity.type
_entity.pdbx_description
1 polymer ?
#
loop_
_entity_poly.entity_id
_entity_poly.type
_entity_poly.pdbx_seq_one_letter_code
_entity_poly.pdbx_strand_id
1 'polypeptide(L)' 'MLIKKLAIGTAAASLIAAPVVAQTAPVTGESELGGESITPAFIVLAIGAIGIGVLLLTDDDDDDAPISA' A
#
# COMPACT_ATOMS: atom_id res chain seq x y z
N MET A 1 -6.82 -20.91 5.66
CA MET A 1 -6.86 -19.43 5.51
C MET A 1 -5.48 -18.81 5.25
N LEU A 2 -4.41 -19.36 5.85
CA LEU A 2 -3.03 -18.84 5.78
C LEU A 2 -2.46 -18.63 4.36
N ILE A 3 -2.74 -19.55 3.44
CA ILE A 3 -2.22 -19.52 2.05
C ILE A 3 -2.87 -18.37 1.24
N LYS A 4 -4.14 -18.04 1.53
CA LYS A 4 -4.84 -16.90 0.92
C LYS A 4 -4.31 -15.58 1.46
N LYS A 5 -4.06 -15.49 2.78
CA LYS A 5 -3.45 -14.32 3.42
C LYS A 5 -2.02 -14.07 2.90
N LEU A 6 -1.24 -15.14 2.68
CA LEU A 6 0.10 -15.04 2.10
C LEU A 6 0.08 -14.56 0.63
N ALA A 7 -0.85 -15.06 -0.18
CA ALA A 7 -0.99 -14.65 -1.58
C ALA A 7 -1.39 -13.17 -1.72
N ILE A 8 -2.24 -12.66 -0.83
CA ILE A 8 -2.60 -11.23 -0.79
C ILE A 8 -1.40 -10.39 -0.31
N GLY A 9 -0.67 -10.85 0.71
CA GLY A 9 0.52 -10.16 1.22
C GLY A 9 1.66 -10.07 0.20
N THR A 10 1.93 -11.14 -0.55
CA THR A 10 2.96 -11.13 -1.61
C THR A 10 2.53 -10.30 -2.82
N ALA A 11 1.25 -10.32 -3.20
CA ALA A 11 0.72 -9.46 -4.24
C ALA A 11 0.84 -7.98 -3.86
N ALA A 12 0.49 -7.61 -2.63
CA ALA A 12 0.66 -6.24 -2.12
C ALA A 12 2.14 -5.80 -2.11
N ALA A 13 3.05 -6.67 -1.68
CA ALA A 13 4.49 -6.39 -1.73
C ALA A 13 5.00 -6.20 -3.16
N SER A 14 4.50 -6.99 -4.13
CA SER A 14 4.87 -6.84 -5.54
C SER A 14 4.33 -5.54 -6.17
N LEU A 15 3.16 -5.05 -5.74
CA LEU A 15 2.59 -3.78 -6.20
C LEU A 15 3.40 -2.57 -5.72
N ILE A 16 3.96 -2.63 -4.51
CA ILE A 16 4.85 -1.59 -3.96
C ILE A 16 6.26 -1.67 -4.58
N ALA A 17 6.73 -2.87 -4.92
CA ALA A 17 8.06 -3.07 -5.52
C ALA A 17 8.10 -2.77 -7.03
N ALA A 18 6.98 -2.90 -7.75
CA ALA A 18 6.88 -2.60 -9.18
C ALA A 18 7.39 -1.19 -9.56
N PRO A 19 7.01 -0.09 -8.88
CA PRO A 19 7.55 1.22 -9.18
C PRO A 19 9.02 1.38 -8.81
N VAL A 20 9.60 0.51 -7.98
CA VAL A 20 11.03 0.58 -7.62
C VAL A 20 11.93 0.04 -8.74
N VAL A 21 11.48 -0.99 -9.45
CA VAL A 21 12.27 -1.65 -10.52
C VAL A 21 12.25 -0.87 -11.84
N ALA A 22 11.23 -0.05 -12.08
CA ALA A 22 11.09 0.72 -13.33
C ALA A 22 11.89 2.06 -13.38
N GLN A 23 12.62 2.42 -12.32
CA GLN A 23 13.32 3.72 -12.21
C GLN A 23 14.70 3.76 -12.90
N THR A 24 14.88 3.07 -14.03
CA THR A 24 16.20 3.00 -14.70
C THR A 24 16.59 4.27 -15.47
N ALA A 25 15.79 5.32 -15.43
CA ALA A 25 16.16 6.65 -15.90
C ALA A 25 15.82 7.69 -14.82
N PRO A 26 16.80 8.49 -14.35
CA PRO A 26 16.50 9.68 -13.56
C PRO A 26 15.57 10.56 -14.40
N VAL A 27 14.39 10.90 -13.86
CA VAL A 27 13.56 11.94 -14.46
C VAL A 27 14.37 13.23 -14.41
N THR A 28 14.75 13.76 -15.56
CA THR A 28 15.35 15.09 -15.66
C THR A 28 14.25 16.12 -15.39
N GLY A 29 13.95 16.31 -14.11
CA GLY A 29 12.87 17.16 -13.60
C GLY A 29 12.62 16.87 -12.12
N GLU A 30 12.13 17.86 -11.38
CA GLU A 30 11.75 17.72 -9.97
C GLU A 30 10.77 16.55 -9.79
N SER A 31 10.82 15.85 -8.65
CA SER A 31 9.96 14.70 -8.38
C SER A 31 8.49 15.08 -8.59
N GLU A 32 7.70 14.32 -9.36
CA GLU A 32 6.28 14.64 -9.56
C GLU A 32 5.47 14.68 -8.25
N LEU A 33 5.99 14.06 -7.19
CA LEU A 33 5.45 14.09 -5.83
C LEU A 33 5.95 15.28 -4.99
N GLY A 34 7.09 15.86 -5.36
CA GLY A 34 7.78 16.92 -4.62
C GLY A 34 8.04 18.20 -5.41
N GLY A 35 7.52 18.32 -6.62
CA GLY A 35 7.69 19.47 -7.51
C GLY A 35 6.83 20.66 -7.09
N GLU A 36 6.51 21.54 -8.04
CA GLU A 36 5.91 22.86 -7.81
C GLU A 36 4.56 22.87 -7.03
N SER A 37 3.93 21.72 -6.83
CA SER A 37 2.73 21.60 -5.99
C SER A 37 2.74 20.37 -5.09
N ILE A 38 2.21 20.53 -3.89
CA ILE A 38 1.95 19.48 -2.89
C ILE A 38 0.66 18.67 -3.21
N THR A 39 -0.15 19.13 -4.16
CA THR A 39 -1.40 18.48 -4.58
C THR A 39 -1.26 16.97 -4.85
N PRO A 40 -0.22 16.48 -5.57
CA PRO A 40 -0.05 15.05 -5.83
C PRO A 40 0.16 14.23 -4.55
N ALA A 41 0.86 14.80 -3.55
CA ALA A 41 1.08 14.12 -2.27
C ALA A 41 -0.24 13.93 -1.50
N PHE A 42 -1.14 14.91 -1.54
CA PHE A 42 -2.47 14.77 -0.93
C PHE A 42 -3.35 13.72 -1.61
N ILE A 43 -3.23 13.56 -2.93
CA ILE A 43 -3.97 12.52 -3.68
C ILE A 43 -3.48 11.13 -3.24
N VAL A 44 -2.16 10.93 -3.17
CA VAL A 44 -1.59 9.66 -2.71
C VAL A 44 -1.99 9.37 -1.26
N LEU A 45 -1.95 10.39 -0.39
CA LEU A 45 -2.40 10.25 1.00
C LEU A 45 -3.88 9.86 1.06
N ALA A 46 -4.76 10.53 0.29
CA ALA A 46 -6.18 10.23 0.27
C ALA A 46 -6.47 8.80 -0.18
N ILE A 47 -5.81 8.32 -1.25
CA ILE A 47 -5.97 6.94 -1.74
C ILE A 47 -5.46 5.95 -0.69
N GLY A 48 -4.29 6.21 -0.08
CA GLY A 48 -3.73 5.37 0.98
C GLY A 48 -4.63 5.29 2.21
N ALA A 49 -5.18 6.43 2.65
CA ALA A 49 -6.09 6.50 3.78
C ALA A 49 -7.41 5.76 3.52
N ILE A 50 -7.96 5.87 2.31
CA ILE A 50 -9.16 5.11 1.91
C ILE A 50 -8.84 3.61 1.88
N GLY A 51 -7.72 3.21 1.28
CA GLY A 51 -7.30 1.80 1.21
C GLY A 51 -7.14 1.17 2.58
N ILE A 52 -6.43 1.85 3.50
CA ILE A 52 -6.26 1.39 4.89
C ILE A 52 -7.61 1.41 5.61
N GLY A 53 -8.42 2.45 5.44
CA GLY A 53 -9.74 2.55 6.06
C GLY A 53 -10.68 1.42 5.64
N VAL A 54 -10.67 1.04 4.36
CA VAL A 54 -11.43 -0.12 3.86
C VAL A 54 -10.87 -1.40 4.46
N LEU A 55 -9.55 -1.61 4.46
CA LEU A 55 -8.94 -2.80 5.06
C LEU A 55 -9.35 -2.97 6.52
N LEU A 56 -9.27 -1.90 7.32
CA LEU A 56 -9.67 -1.92 8.73
C LEU A 56 -11.18 -2.11 8.92
N LEU A 57 -12.01 -1.56 8.03
CA LEU A 57 -13.46 -1.71 8.12
C LEU A 57 -13.95 -3.10 7.69
N THR A 58 -13.20 -3.75 6.80
CA THR A 58 -13.53 -5.09 6.28
C THR A 58 -12.78 -6.22 6.97
N ASP A 59 -11.89 -5.90 7.91
CA ASP A 59 -11.27 -6.91 8.78
C ASP A 59 -12.34 -7.35 9.79
N ASP A 60 -12.94 -8.52 9.56
CA ASP A 60 -13.77 -9.17 10.57
C ASP A 60 -12.84 -9.69 11.67
N ASP A 61 -13.15 -9.36 12.93
CA ASP A 61 -12.52 -9.83 14.19
C ASP A 61 -12.62 -11.38 14.40
N ASP A 62 -12.77 -12.17 13.33
CA ASP A 62 -13.17 -13.59 13.39
C ASP A 62 -12.01 -14.58 13.58
N ASP A 63 -10.77 -14.11 13.78
CA ASP A 63 -9.61 -14.96 14.09
C ASP A 63 -8.98 -14.66 15.48
N ASP A 64 -9.65 -13.88 16.34
CA ASP A 64 -9.24 -13.67 17.74
C ASP A 64 -9.69 -14.84 18.64
N ALA A 65 -9.24 -16.04 18.31
CA ALA A 65 -9.16 -17.10 19.31
C ALA A 65 -7.91 -16.83 20.17
N PRO A 66 -8.03 -16.59 21.49
CA PRO A 66 -6.86 -16.41 22.34
C PRO A 66 -6.00 -17.67 22.25
N ILE A 67 -4.81 -17.57 21.65
CA ILE A 67 -3.84 -18.69 21.56
C ILE A 67 -3.11 -18.97 22.89
N SER A 68 -3.72 -18.64 24.03
CA SER A 68 -3.15 -18.89 25.35
C SER A 68 -3.83 -20.10 26.01
N ALA A 69 -3.07 -21.19 26.11
CA ALA A 69 -3.27 -22.30 27.04
C ALA A 69 -2.15 -22.29 28.08
#